data_AF-A0A6J5F4Z7-F1
#
_entry.id   AF-A0A6J5F4Z7-F1
#
_cell.length_a   1.000
_cell.length_b   1.000
_cell.length_c   1.000
_cell.angle_alpha   90.00
_cell.angle_beta   90.00
_cell.angle_gamma   90.00
#
_symmetry.space_group_name_H-M   'P 1'
#
loop_
_entity.id
_entity.type
_entity.pdbx_description
1 polymer ?
#
loop_
_entity_poly.entity_id
_entity_poly.type
_entity_poly.pdbx_seq_one_letter_code
_entity_poly.pdbx_strand_id
1 'polypeptide(L)' 'MRRFCNPGRTQRVLSNFGPIRQHFALKRHLLRASLYRKQLAARFVTWRKFTDQAQNPSSGC' A
#
# COMPACT_ATOMS: atom_id res chain seq x y z
N MET A 1 -15.82 16.07 -1.76
CA MET A 1 -14.71 15.45 -1.00
C MET A 1 -15.29 14.62 0.13
N ARG A 2 -15.28 13.28 0.01
CA ARG A 2 -15.84 12.37 1.02
C ARG A 2 -14.87 12.41 2.21
N ARG A 3 -15.22 13.20 3.24
CA ARG A 3 -14.39 13.33 4.44
C ARG A 3 -14.32 11.96 5.11
N PHE A 4 -13.11 11.56 5.41
CA PHE A 4 -12.71 10.48 6.29
C PHE A 4 -13.61 10.43 7.56
N CYS A 5 -14.75 9.73 7.48
CA CYS A 5 -15.84 9.80 8.46
C CYS A 5 -15.50 9.21 9.84
N ASN A 6 -14.34 8.54 9.98
CA ASN A 6 -13.92 7.96 11.23
C ASN A 6 -12.44 8.28 11.49
N PRO A 7 -12.11 9.10 12.50
CA PRO A 7 -10.73 9.50 12.79
C PRO A 7 -9.84 8.30 13.12
N GLY A 8 -10.36 7.25 13.79
CA GLY A 8 -9.58 6.05 14.11
C GLY A 8 -9.20 5.24 12.87
N ARG A 9 -10.13 5.06 11.93
CA ARG A 9 -9.88 4.35 10.66
C ARG A 9 -8.94 5.14 9.76
N THR A 10 -9.03 6.46 9.83
CA THR A 10 -8.23 7.41 9.04
C THR A 10 -6.80 7.46 9.56
N GLN A 11 -6.61 7.53 10.87
CA GLN A 11 -5.28 7.51 11.50
C GLN A 11 -4.53 6.22 11.15
N ARG A 12 -5.21 5.07 11.15
CA ARG A 12 -4.59 3.79 10.78
C ARG A 12 -4.17 3.76 9.31
N VAL A 13 -4.99 4.30 8.42
CA VAL A 13 -4.66 4.44 6.99
C VAL A 13 -3.46 5.38 6.82
N LEU A 14 -3.48 6.55 7.46
CA LEU A 14 -2.42 7.56 7.39
C LEU A 14 -1.09 7.09 8.00
N SER A 15 -1.11 6.36 9.11
CA SER A 15 0.10 5.79 9.73
C SER A 15 0.79 4.79 8.81
N ASN A 16 -0.01 3.96 8.12
CA ASN A 16 0.52 2.98 7.16
C ASN A 16 1.07 3.62 5.88
N PHE A 17 0.73 4.88 5.56
CA PHE A 17 1.22 5.54 4.33
C PHE A 17 2.73 5.74 4.28
N GLY A 18 3.40 5.95 5.42
CA GLY A 18 4.86 6.09 5.49
C GLY A 18 5.58 4.82 5.03
N PRO A 19 5.35 3.67 5.69
CA PRO A 19 5.90 2.38 5.29
C PRO A 19 5.50 1.96 3.86
N ILE A 20 4.27 2.22 3.43
CA ILE A 20 3.82 1.95 2.06
C ILE A 20 4.63 2.77 1.06
N ARG A 21 4.78 4.08 1.28
CA ARG A 21 5.57 4.95 0.39
C ARG A 21 7.02 4.51 0.33
N GLN A 22 7.62 4.11 1.45
CA GLN A 22 8.98 3.58 1.48
C GLN A 22 9.09 2.25 0.70
N HIS A 23 8.10 1.37 0.84
CA HIS A 23 8.04 0.11 0.09
C HIS A 23 7.90 0.33 -1.43
N PHE A 24 7.29 1.43 -1.88
CA PHE A 24 7.19 1.77 -3.30
C PHE A 24 8.27 2.74 -3.80
N ALA A 25 9.14 3.26 -2.90
CA ALA A 25 10.25 4.14 -3.22
C ALA A 25 11.41 3.39 -3.91
N LEU A 26 11.14 2.75 -5.03
CA LEU A 26 12.15 2.22 -5.93
C LEU A 26 12.95 3.38 -6.53
N LYS A 27 14.28 3.25 -6.56
CA LYS A 27 15.19 4.25 -7.17
C LYS A 27 15.00 4.26 -8.68
N ARG A 28 13.93 4.90 -9.15
CA ARG A 28 13.52 5.00 -10.55
C ARG A 28 14.64 5.55 -11.45
N HIS A 29 15.51 6.40 -10.91
CA HIS A 29 16.66 6.98 -11.61
C HIS A 29 17.80 5.97 -11.86
N LEU A 30 17.85 4.84 -11.14
CA LEU A 30 18.87 3.80 -11.33
C LEU A 30 18.40 2.64 -12.20
N LEU A 31 17.12 2.62 -12.57
CA LEU A 31 16.48 1.45 -13.19
C LEU A 31 15.96 1.78 -14.57
N ARG A 32 16.28 0.92 -15.54
CA ARG A 32 15.59 0.93 -16.84
C ARG A 32 14.09 0.71 -16.65
N ALA A 33 13.29 1.35 -17.48
CA ALA A 33 11.82 1.35 -17.37
C ALA A 33 11.19 -0.07 -17.37
N SER A 34 11.78 -1.02 -18.09
CA SER A 34 11.33 -2.42 -18.11
C SER A 34 11.58 -3.11 -16.76
N LEU A 35 12.78 -2.96 -16.20
CA LEU A 35 13.15 -3.53 -14.90
C LEU A 35 12.35 -2.91 -13.76
N TYR A 36 12.15 -1.59 -13.79
CA TYR A 36 11.32 -0.87 -12.83
C TYR A 36 9.88 -1.42 -12.79
N ARG A 37 9.25 -1.62 -13.96
CA ARG A 37 7.89 -2.17 -14.04
C ARG A 37 7.79 -3.60 -13.50
N LYS A 38 8.79 -4.46 -13.77
CA LYS A 38 8.84 -5.83 -13.22
C LYS A 38 8.95 -5.82 -11.69
N GLN A 39 9.82 -4.99 -11.13
CA GLN A 39 9.97 -4.85 -9.69
C GLN A 39 8.71 -4.27 -9.04
N LEU A 40 8.08 -3.29 -9.69
CA LEU A 40 6.83 -2.71 -9.22
C LEU A 40 5.70 -3.75 -9.19
N ALA A 41 5.56 -4.55 -10.25
CA ALA A 41 4.57 -5.63 -10.32
C ALA A 41 4.76 -6.68 -9.22
N ALA A 42 6.00 -7.10 -8.95
CA ALA A 42 6.31 -8.03 -7.86
C ALA A 42 5.91 -7.45 -6.49
N ARG A 43 6.22 -6.18 -6.22
CA ARG A 43 5.83 -5.50 -4.98
C ARG A 43 4.31 -5.36 -4.85
N PHE A 44 3.60 -5.12 -5.95
CA PHE A 44 2.13 -5.12 -5.96
C PHE A 44 1.51 -6.47 -5.63
N VAL A 45 2.08 -7.57 -6.11
CA VAL A 45 1.61 -8.92 -5.76
C VAL A 45 1.81 -9.20 -4.28
N THR A 46 2.99 -8.86 -3.74
CA THR A 46 3.28 -8.98 -2.30
C THR A 46 2.33 -8.12 -1.48
N TRP A 47 2.14 -6.85 -1.86
CA TRP A 47 1.20 -5.93 -1.20
C TRP A 47 -0.22 -6.47 -1.22
N ARG A 48 -0.70 -6.99 -2.37
CA ARG A 48 -2.04 -7.59 -2.46
C ARG A 48 -2.22 -8.75 -1.49
N LYS A 49 -1.24 -9.64 -1.36
CA LYS A 49 -1.30 -10.74 -0.38
C LYS A 49 -1.40 -10.23 1.06
N PHE A 50 -0.65 -9.18 1.42
CA PHE A 50 -0.78 -8.54 2.73
C PHE A 50 -2.14 -7.87 2.94
N THR A 51 -2.68 -7.19 1.93
CA THR A 51 -3.98 -6.52 2.06
C THR A 51 -5.15 -7.48 2.02
N ASP A 52 -5.04 -8.60 1.32
CA ASP A 52 -6.05 -9.66 1.28
C ASP A 52 -6.14 -10.33 2.66
N GLN A 53 -4.98 -10.60 3.27
CA GLN A 53 -4.89 -11.04 4.68
C GLN A 53 -5.42 -9.99 5.66
N ALA A 54 -5.22 -8.69 5.39
CA ALA A 54 -5.75 -7.61 6.22
C ALA A 54 -7.25 -7.31 5.98
N GLN A 55 -7.82 -7.79 4.87
CA GLN A 55 -9.24 -7.64 4.48
C GLN A 55 -10.14 -8.74 5.05
N ASN A 56 -9.60 -9.63 5.90
CA ASN A 56 -10.40 -10.36 6.87
C ASN A 56 -10.47 -9.62 8.22
N PRO A 57 -11.18 -8.48 8.37
CA PRO A 57 -11.90 -8.23 9.58
C PRO A 57 -13.26 -8.91 9.44
N SER A 58 -13.42 -10.07 10.06
CA SER A 58 -14.71 -10.44 10.63
C SER A 58 -15.09 -9.38 11.67
N SER A 59 -15.69 -8.28 11.23
CA SER A 59 -16.47 -7.33 12.03
C SER A 59 -17.14 -6.37 11.03
N GLY A 60 -18.46 -6.35 10.86
CA GLY A 60 -19.45 -6.24 11.93
C GLY A 60 -19.69 -4.75 12.19
N CYS A 61 -20.66 -4.19 11.45
CA CYS A 61 -21.24 -2.84 11.52
C CYS A 61 -20.39 -1.64 11.05
#